data_AF-A0A3B0ZEA1-F1
#
_entry.id   AF-A0A3B0ZEA1-F1
#
_cell.length_a   1.000
_cell.length_b   1.000
_cell.length_c   1.000
_cell.angle_alpha   90.00
_cell.angle_beta   90.00
_cell.angle_gamma   90.00
#
_symmetry.space_group_name_H-M   'P 1'
#
loop_
_entity.id
_entity.type
_entity.pdbx_description
1 polymer ?
#
loop_
_entity_poly.entity_id
_entity_poly.type
_entity_poly.pdbx_seq_one_letter_code
_entity_poly.pdbx_strand_id
1 'polypeptide(L)' 'LIETAKANEIEPYSYLRYIFKELPYADTVEKVEALLPWRVKNQVTLLAKKQKAA' A
#
# COMPACT_ATOMS: atom_id res chain seq x y z
N LEU A 1 -2.00 3.75 11.08
CA LEU A 1 -1.35 3.28 9.83
C LEU A 1 -0.85 1.84 9.95
N ILE A 2 0.12 1.54 10.83
CA ILE A 2 0.62 0.16 11.02
C ILE A 2 -0.50 -0.77 11.51
N GLU A 3 -1.20 -0.39 12.58
CA GLU A 3 -2.32 -1.17 13.10
C GLU A 3 -3.47 -1.28 12.09
N THR A 4 -3.69 -0.24 11.29
CA THR A 4 -4.67 -0.24 10.19
C THR A 4 -4.28 -1.24 9.09
N ALA A 5 -3.00 -1.30 8.71
CA ALA A 5 -2.48 -2.25 7.73
C ALA A 5 -2.64 -3.69 8.24
N LYS A 6 -2.28 -3.95 9.50
CA LYS A 6 -2.48 -5.26 10.15
C LYS A 6 -3.96 -5.67 10.15
N ALA A 7 -4.86 -4.75 10.53
CA ALA A 7 -6.30 -5.01 10.53
C ALA A 7 -6.86 -5.32 9.12
N ASN A 8 -6.18 -4.90 8.06
CA ASN A 8 -6.54 -5.21 6.68
C ASN A 8 -5.77 -6.43 6.10
N GLU A 9 -5.03 -7.16 6.95
CA GLU A 9 -4.17 -8.29 6.59
C GLU A 9 -3.06 -7.92 5.60
N ILE A 10 -2.57 -6.69 5.67
CA ILE A 10 -1.47 -6.21 4.85
C ILE A 10 -0.22 -6.12 5.71
N GLU A 11 0.89 -6.63 5.16
CA GLU A 11 2.19 -6.51 5.78
C GLU A 11 2.57 -5.01 5.90
N PRO A 12 2.76 -4.47 7.13
CA PRO A 12 2.89 -3.03 7.34
C PRO A 12 4.05 -2.37 6.60
N TYR A 13 5.19 -3.06 6.49
CA TYR A 13 6.36 -2.52 5.82
C TYR A 13 6.12 -2.36 4.32
N SER A 14 5.52 -3.36 3.68
CA SER A 14 5.14 -3.35 2.26
C SER A 14 4.13 -2.25 1.96
N TYR A 15 3.16 -2.04 2.86
CA TYR A 15 2.19 -0.96 2.76
C TYR A 15 2.83 0.42 2.86
N LEU A 16 3.69 0.64 3.85
CA LEU A 16 4.39 1.92 4.03
C LEU A 16 5.32 2.22 2.85
N ARG A 17 6.05 1.23 2.35
CA ARG A 17 6.88 1.37 1.16
C ARG A 17 6.06 1.78 -0.06
N TYR A 18 4.88 1.18 -0.23
CA TYR A 18 3.97 1.53 -1.31
C TYR A 18 3.44 2.96 -1.16
N ILE A 19 2.96 3.34 0.03
CA ILE A 19 2.52 4.72 0.30
C ILE A 19 3.63 5.70 -0.03
N PHE A 20 4.83 5.54 0.54
CA PHE A 20 5.89 6.53 0.33
C PHE A 20 6.36 6.63 -1.12
N LYS A 21 6.17 5.57 -1.91
CA LYS A 21 6.43 5.61 -3.34
C LYS A 21 5.37 6.37 -4.13
N GLU A 22 4.09 6.19 -3.79
CA GLU A 22 2.96 6.72 -4.54
C GLU A 22 2.47 8.09 -4.03
N LEU A 23 2.72 8.41 -2.76
CA LEU A 23 2.30 9.65 -2.09
C LEU A 23 2.78 10.92 -2.81
N PRO A 24 4.02 11.00 -3.34
CA PRO A 24 4.46 12.17 -4.11
C PRO A 24 3.65 12.42 -5.39
N TYR A 25 2.97 11.39 -5.92
CA TYR A 25 2.16 11.46 -7.14
C TYR A 25 0.65 11.62 -6.85
N ALA A 26 0.25 11.63 -5.57
CA ALA A 26 -1.13 11.78 -5.13
C ALA A 26 -1.45 13.27 -4.92
N ASP A 27 -1.76 13.95 -6.02
CA ASP A 27 -2.13 15.38 -6.08
C ASP A 27 -3.62 15.65 -5.81
N THR A 28 -4.45 14.61 -5.73
CA THR A 28 -5.89 14.74 -5.43
C THR A 28 -6.29 13.86 -4.24
N VAL A 29 -7.40 14.24 -3.61
CA VAL A 29 -7.97 13.50 -2.47
C VAL A 29 -8.27 12.06 -2.88
N GLU A 30 -8.81 11.83 -4.07
CA GLU A 30 -9.15 10.50 -4.59
C GLU A 30 -7.91 9.61 -4.74
N LYS A 31 -6.76 10.20 -5.14
CA LYS A 31 -5.50 9.47 -5.23
C LYS A 31 -4.97 9.12 -3.84
N VAL A 32 -5.08 10.03 -2.87
CA VAL A 32 -4.72 9.73 -1.48
C VAL A 32 -5.63 8.64 -0.89
N GLU A 33 -6.94 8.69 -1.16
CA GLU A 33 -7.87 7.65 -0.75
C GLU A 33 -7.59 6.31 -1.42
N ALA A 34 -7.13 6.33 -2.67
CA ALA A 34 -6.68 5.13 -3.36
C ALA A 34 -5.46 4.47 -2.69
N LEU A 35 -4.69 5.20 -1.88
CA LEU A 35 -3.57 4.66 -1.10
C LEU A 35 -3.99 4.00 0.22
N LEU A 36 -5.27 4.05 0.59
CA LEU A 36 -5.76 3.47 1.83
C LEU A 36 -5.67 1.93 1.83
N PRO A 37 -5.50 1.29 3.00
CA PRO A 37 -5.13 -0.13 3.09
C PRO A 37 -6.16 -1.03 2.38
N TRP A 38 -7.45 -0.76 2.53
CA TRP A 38 -8.52 -1.54 1.91
C TRP A 38 -8.59 -1.41 0.38
N ARG A 39 -8.05 -0.32 -0.21
CA ARG A 39 -7.99 -0.13 -1.67
C ARG A 39 -6.72 -0.70 -2.30
N VAL A 40 -5.62 -0.71 -1.55
CA VAL A 40 -4.31 -1.16 -2.09
C VAL A 40 -3.97 -2.61 -1.79
N LYS A 41 -4.80 -3.34 -1.00
CA LYS A 41 -4.51 -4.73 -0.59
C LYS A 41 -4.03 -5.61 -1.74
N ASN A 42 -4.72 -5.56 -2.88
CA ASN A 42 -4.35 -6.32 -4.07
C ASN A 42 -3.03 -5.84 -4.67
N GLN A 43 -2.82 -4.52 -4.76
CA GLN A 43 -1.60 -3.94 -5.33
C GLN A 43 -0.36 -4.25 -4.49
N VAL A 44 -0.44 -4.05 -3.17
CA VAL A 44 0.66 -4.34 -2.24
C VAL A 44 0.98 -5.83 -2.21
N THR A 45 -0.05 -6.69 -2.25
CA THR A 45 0.14 -8.15 -2.31
C THR A 45 0.86 -8.58 -3.59
N LEU A 46 0.49 -7.99 -4.74
CA LEU A 46 1.16 -8.27 -6.01
C LEU A 46 2.61 -7.79 -6.04
N LEU A 47 2.88 -6.60 -5.46
CA LEU A 47 4.24 -6.06 -5.35
C LEU A 47 5.13 -6.92 -4.44
N ALA A 48 4.60 -7.38 -3.31
CA ALA A 48 5.31 -8.29 -2.40
C ALA A 48 5.63 -9.63 -3.06
N LYS A 49 4.72 -10.16 -3.90
CA LYS A 49 4.97 -11.38 -4.69
C LYS A 49 6.03 -11.15 -5.78
N LYS A 50 5.99 -10.01 -6.48
CA LYS A 50 7.02 -9.65 -7.48
C LYS A 50 8.41 -9.52 -6.87
N GLN A 51 8.53 -9.00 -5.65
CA GLN A 51 9.82 -8.86 -4.96
C GLN A 51 10.42 -10.19 -4.50
N LYS A 52 9.62 -11.24 -4.29
CA LYS A 52 10.10 -12.58 -3.93
C LYS A 52 10.45 -13.47 -5.14
N ALA A 53 10.07 -13.05 -6.34
CA ALA A 53 10.28 -13.80 -7.58
C ALA A 53 11.49 -13.29 -8.40
N ALA A 54 12.29 -12.37 -7.83
CA ALA A 54 13.49 -11.80 -8.43
C ALA A 54 14.73 -12.20 -7.64
#